data_AF-A0A3R9V069-F1
#
_entry.id   AF-A0A3R9V069-F1
#
_cell.length_a   1.000
_cell.length_b   1.000
_cell.length_c   1.000
_cell.angle_alpha   90.00
_cell.angle_beta   90.00
_cell.angle_gamma   90.00
#
_symmetry.space_group_name_H-M   'P 1'
#
loop_
_entity.id
_entity.type
_entity.pdbx_description
1 polymer ?
#
loop_
_entity_poly.entity_id
_entity_poly.type
_entity_poly.pdbx_seq_one_letter_code
_entity_poly.pdbx_strand_id
1 'polypeptide(L)'
;MAEGEAERRTAVRVRLARGASEGDVGALKAWLERERKLEGLRSSGELEIQERAGTEEGRGPGSPMGAGLDIVLVLIGAVAPKLFDEVYEQVKSGVRAWRENRRSVESGEPPEVEVTPEGDGR
;
A
#
# COMPACT_ATOMS: atom_id res chain seq x y z
N MET A 1 -34.87 -1.51 -7.51
CA MET A 1 -33.58 -1.14 -8.15
C MET A 1 -32.68 -0.78 -6.98
N ALA A 2 -31.89 -1.73 -6.49
CA ALA A 2 -31.01 -1.49 -5.36
C ALA A 2 -29.76 -0.82 -5.91
N GLU A 3 -29.61 0.47 -5.58
CA GLU A 3 -28.37 1.20 -5.69
C GLU A 3 -27.25 0.31 -5.14
N GLY A 4 -26.27 0.03 -6.01
CA GLY A 4 -25.18 -0.89 -5.71
C GLY A 4 -24.59 -0.57 -4.35
N GLU A 5 -24.56 -1.59 -3.49
CA GLU A 5 -23.79 -1.59 -2.26
C GLU A 5 -22.43 -0.98 -2.59
N ALA A 6 -22.18 0.22 -2.07
CA ALA A 6 -20.83 0.73 -1.98
C ALA A 6 -20.10 -0.30 -1.10
N GLU A 7 -19.50 -1.28 -1.77
CA GLU A 7 -18.67 -2.30 -1.15
C GLU A 7 -17.65 -1.51 -0.35
N ARG A 8 -17.83 -1.48 0.98
CA ARG A 8 -16.98 -0.73 1.91
C ARG A 8 -15.61 -1.37 1.88
N ARG A 9 -14.83 -1.02 0.86
CA ARG A 9 -13.47 -1.51 0.65
C ARG A 9 -12.62 -0.80 1.69
N THR A 10 -12.29 -1.57 2.71
CA THR A 10 -11.33 -1.13 3.71
C THR A 10 -9.95 -1.43 3.15
N ALA A 11 -9.16 -0.41 2.87
CA ALA A 11 -7.85 -0.58 2.26
C ALA A 11 -6.77 0.18 3.03
N VAL A 12 -5.53 -0.23 2.83
CA VAL A 12 -4.32 0.48 3.28
C VAL A 12 -3.57 0.91 2.03
N ARG A 13 -3.39 2.21 1.85
CA ARG A 13 -2.58 2.77 0.77
C ARG A 13 -1.16 2.98 1.28
N VAL A 14 -0.20 2.52 0.50
CA VAL A 14 1.23 2.73 0.69
C VAL A 14 1.73 3.56 -0.49
N ARG A 15 2.06 4.81 -0.22
CA ARG A 15 2.52 5.77 -1.22
C ARG A 15 4.03 5.91 -1.12
N LEU A 16 4.72 5.73 -2.24
CA LEU A 16 6.15 6.02 -2.32
C LEU A 16 6.35 7.49 -2.77
N ALA A 17 7.26 8.19 -2.11
CA ALA A 17 7.53 9.60 -2.36
C ALA A 17 8.22 9.84 -3.71
N ARG A 18 8.22 11.11 -4.12
CA ARG A 18 8.78 11.56 -5.40
C ARG A 18 10.27 11.22 -5.46
N GLY A 19 10.66 10.35 -6.39
CA GLY A 19 12.03 9.83 -6.52
C GLY A 19 12.13 8.31 -6.38
N ALA A 20 11.08 7.64 -5.90
CA ALA A 20 11.00 6.18 -5.97
C ALA A 20 10.89 5.71 -7.43
N SER A 21 11.67 4.68 -7.78
CA SER A 21 11.63 4.02 -9.08
C SER A 21 10.53 2.97 -9.12
N GLU A 22 10.07 2.58 -10.31
CA GLU A 22 9.11 1.48 -10.49
C GLU A 22 9.62 0.16 -9.87
N GLY A 23 10.94 -0.07 -9.93
CA GLY A 23 11.58 -1.19 -9.25
C GLY A 23 11.44 -1.17 -7.73
N ASP A 24 11.36 0.01 -7.11
CA ASP A 24 11.22 0.17 -5.66
C ASP A 24 9.83 -0.22 -5.20
N VAL A 25 8.84 0.13 -6.03
CA VAL A 25 7.43 -0.24 -5.84
C VAL A 25 7.28 -1.75 -5.94
N GLY A 26 7.82 -2.35 -7.01
CA GLY A 26 7.79 -3.80 -7.21
C GLY A 26 8.52 -4.55 -6.08
N ALA A 27 9.66 -4.03 -5.62
CA ALA A 27 10.41 -4.62 -4.51
C ALA A 27 9.65 -4.52 -3.17
N LEU A 28 9.06 -3.36 -2.87
CA LEU A 28 8.26 -3.18 -1.65
C LEU A 28 7.00 -4.03 -1.68
N LYS A 29 6.32 -4.13 -2.84
CA LYS A 29 5.18 -5.02 -3.02
C LYS A 29 5.59 -6.47 -2.77
N ALA A 30 6.64 -6.95 -3.44
CA ALA A 30 7.12 -8.32 -3.26
C ALA A 30 7.53 -8.62 -1.81
N TRP A 31 8.06 -7.62 -1.09
CA TRP A 31 8.35 -7.71 0.34
C TRP A 31 7.06 -7.91 1.16
N LEU A 32 6.08 -7.03 0.99
CA LEU A 32 4.79 -7.10 1.70
C LEU A 32 4.02 -8.39 1.36
N GLU A 33 4.11 -8.87 0.12
CA GLU A 33 3.50 -10.13 -0.33
C GLU A 33 4.08 -11.38 0.37
N ARG A 34 5.31 -11.28 0.90
CA ARG A 34 6.03 -12.36 1.62
C ARG A 34 5.97 -12.22 3.13
N GLU A 35 5.39 -11.14 3.65
CA GLU A 35 5.23 -10.96 5.09
C GLU A 35 4.25 -12.00 5.61
N ARG A 36 4.70 -12.89 6.52
CA ARG A 36 3.93 -14.08 6.96
C ARG A 36 2.46 -13.82 7.29
N LYS A 37 2.16 -12.69 7.95
CA LYS A 37 0.78 -12.34 8.29
C LYS A 37 -0.04 -11.92 7.07
N LEU A 38 0.54 -11.09 6.19
CA LEU A 38 -0.12 -10.64 4.97
C LEU A 38 -0.27 -11.79 3.98
N GLU A 39 0.74 -12.64 3.85
CA GLU A 39 0.70 -13.87 3.07
C GLU A 39 -0.44 -14.79 3.53
N GLY A 40 -0.59 -14.97 4.85
CA GLY A 40 -1.69 -15.75 5.43
C GLY A 40 -3.06 -15.24 4.99
N LEU A 41 -3.29 -13.92 5.11
CA LEU A 41 -4.56 -13.30 4.71
C LEU A 41 -4.81 -13.36 3.20
N ARG A 42 -3.76 -13.22 2.39
CA ARG A 42 -3.85 -13.37 0.92
C ARG A 42 -4.21 -14.80 0.53
N SER A 43 -3.58 -15.77 1.18
CA SER A 43 -3.84 -17.20 0.93
C SER A 43 -5.27 -17.58 1.33
N SER A 44 -5.81 -16.97 2.40
CA SER A 44 -7.21 -17.11 2.80
C SER A 44 -8.20 -16.35 1.91
N GLY A 45 -7.73 -15.50 0.98
CA GLY A 45 -8.58 -14.67 0.14
C GLY A 45 -9.19 -13.45 0.84
N GLU A 46 -8.68 -13.08 2.02
CA GLU A 46 -9.16 -11.95 2.83
C GLU A 46 -8.42 -10.64 2.52
N LEU A 47 -7.30 -10.72 1.78
CA LEU A 47 -6.45 -9.60 1.43
C LEU A 47 -5.98 -9.69 -0.02
N GLU A 48 -6.05 -8.58 -0.74
CA GLU A 48 -5.43 -8.40 -2.05
C GLU A 48 -4.43 -7.25 -2.01
N ILE A 49 -3.27 -7.43 -2.66
CA ILE A 49 -2.23 -6.40 -2.77
C ILE A 49 -2.09 -6.04 -4.25
N GLN A 50 -2.41 -4.79 -4.59
CA GLN A 50 -2.43 -4.30 -5.97
C GLN A 50 -1.53 -3.07 -6.12
N GLU A 51 -0.94 -2.92 -7.30
CA GLU A 51 -0.24 -1.69 -7.70
C GLU A 51 -1.25 -0.78 -8.41
N ARG A 52 -1.33 0.48 -7.99
CA ARG A 52 -2.17 1.50 -8.63
C ARG A 52 -1.33 2.70 -9.03
N ALA A 53 -1.67 3.28 -10.18
CA ALA A 53 -1.23 4.63 -10.50
C ALA A 53 -1.84 5.57 -9.45
N GLY A 54 -1.00 6.27 -8.71
CA GLY A 54 -1.42 7.16 -7.65
C GLY A 54 -2.28 8.29 -8.17
N THR A 55 -3.33 8.61 -7.41
CA THR A 55 -4.35 9.57 -7.83
C THR A 55 -3.75 10.98 -7.91
N GLU A 56 -4.12 11.70 -8.97
CA GLU A 56 -3.62 13.02 -9.38
C GLU A 56 -3.96 14.18 -8.42
N GLU A 57 -4.45 13.93 -7.21
CA GLU A 57 -4.92 14.95 -6.25
C GLU A 57 -3.82 15.90 -5.73
N GLY A 58 -2.55 15.65 -6.08
CA GLY A 58 -1.42 16.56 -5.86
C GLY A 58 -0.98 17.34 -7.12
N ARG A 59 -1.73 17.31 -8.22
CA ARG A 59 -1.34 17.99 -9.47
C ARG A 59 -1.67 19.48 -9.43
N GLY A 60 -0.69 20.28 -9.00
CA GLY A 60 -0.54 21.62 -9.57
C GLY A 60 -0.22 21.51 -11.08
N PRO A 61 -0.76 22.37 -11.95
CA PRO A 61 -0.47 22.32 -13.38
C PRO A 61 1.03 22.62 -13.63
N GLY A 62 1.78 21.61 -14.11
CA GLY A 62 3.19 21.76 -14.49
C GLY A 62 4.18 20.70 -14.01
N SER A 63 3.77 19.66 -13.29
CA SER A 63 4.72 18.65 -12.77
C SER A 63 5.26 17.70 -13.86
N PRO A 64 6.57 17.66 -14.11
CA PRO A 64 7.18 16.73 -15.06
C PRO A 64 7.11 15.28 -14.54
N MET A 65 6.79 14.39 -15.47
CA MET A 65 6.75 12.91 -15.47
C MET A 65 7.02 12.15 -14.16
N GLY A 66 6.04 11.34 -13.80
CA GLY A 66 6.08 10.33 -12.74
C GLY A 66 4.74 10.30 -12.02
N ALA A 67 3.77 9.53 -12.54
CA ALA A 67 2.63 9.17 -11.71
C ALA A 67 3.22 8.48 -10.47
N GLY A 68 3.03 9.05 -9.28
CA GLY A 68 3.43 8.38 -8.05
C GLY A 68 2.77 7.01 -8.06
N LEU A 69 3.52 5.94 -7.85
CA LEU A 69 2.95 4.59 -7.81
C LEU A 69 2.57 4.28 -6.37
N ASP A 70 1.34 3.82 -6.19
CA ASP A 70 0.78 3.45 -4.89
C ASP A 70 0.62 1.93 -4.84
N ILE A 71 0.92 1.34 -3.69
CA ILE A 71 0.57 -0.05 -3.39
C ILE A 71 -0.68 0.00 -2.51
N VAL A 72 -1.75 -0.63 -2.95
CA VAL A 72 -3.02 -0.66 -2.22
C VAL A 72 -3.27 -2.08 -1.74
N LEU A 73 -3.41 -2.23 -0.43
CA LEU A 73 -3.80 -3.47 0.23
C LEU A 73 -5.30 -3.40 0.52
N VAL A 74 -6.10 -4.19 -0.20
CA VAL A 74 -7.56 -4.21 -0.10
C VAL A 74 -7.97 -5.39 0.75
N LEU A 75 -8.66 -5.13 1.86
CA LEU A 75 -9.32 -6.18 2.63
C LEU A 75 -10.65 -6.54 1.97
N ILE A 76 -10.85 -7.84 1.76
CA ILE A 76 -11.99 -8.38 1.04
C ILE A 76 -13.05 -8.83 2.05
N GLY A 77 -14.30 -8.39 1.83
CA GLY A 77 -15.46 -8.76 2.64
C GLY A 77 -15.64 -7.94 3.92
N ALA A 78 -16.53 -8.42 4.79
CA ALA A 78 -16.84 -7.77 6.06
C ALA A 78 -15.76 -8.09 7.10
N VAL A 79 -14.63 -7.39 7.00
CA VAL A 79 -13.52 -7.54 7.95
C VAL A 79 -13.83 -6.83 9.27
N ALA A 80 -13.46 -7.48 10.38
CA ALA A 80 -13.54 -6.84 11.69
C ALA A 80 -12.60 -5.62 11.73
N PRO A 81 -12.99 -4.48 12.35
CA PRO A 81 -12.13 -3.31 12.48
C PRO A 81 -10.76 -3.64 13.08
N LYS A 82 -10.72 -4.59 14.01
CA LYS A 82 -9.49 -5.09 14.63
C LYS A 82 -8.52 -5.71 13.61
N LEU A 83 -9.02 -6.45 12.63
CA LEU A 83 -8.18 -7.03 11.58
C LEU A 83 -7.56 -5.94 10.71
N PHE A 84 -8.29 -4.86 10.44
CA PHE A 84 -7.75 -3.70 9.74
C PHE A 84 -6.60 -3.04 10.50
N ASP A 85 -6.76 -2.75 11.79
CA ASP A 85 -5.69 -2.20 12.62
C ASP A 85 -4.45 -3.10 12.62
N GLU A 86 -4.65 -4.42 12.74
CA GLU A 86 -3.55 -5.39 12.70
C GLU A 86 -2.81 -5.38 11.35
N VAL A 87 -3.55 -5.29 10.24
CA VAL A 87 -2.96 -5.18 8.90
C VAL A 87 -2.25 -3.84 8.72
N TYR A 88 -2.85 -2.74 9.15
CA TYR A 88 -2.27 -1.40 9.06
C TYR A 88 -0.92 -1.31 9.81
N GLU A 89 -0.88 -1.80 11.06
CA GLU A 89 0.37 -1.85 11.83
C GLU A 89 1.38 -2.82 11.24
N GLN A 90 0.93 -3.97 10.70
CA GLN A 90 1.85 -4.89 10.01
C GLN A 90 2.45 -4.27 8.77
N VAL A 91 1.67 -3.53 7.96
CA VAL A 91 2.17 -2.83 6.77
C VAL A 91 3.19 -1.77 7.15
N LYS A 92 2.90 -0.94 8.18
CA LYS A 92 3.86 0.05 8.70
C LYS A 92 5.16 -0.60 9.14
N SER A 93 5.08 -1.71 9.88
CA SER A 93 6.26 -2.46 10.31
C SER A 93 7.03 -3.05 9.12
N GLY A 94 6.33 -3.63 8.15
CA GLY A 94 6.92 -4.23 6.96
C GLY A 94 7.63 -3.20 6.08
N VAL A 95 6.99 -2.05 5.85
CA VAL A 95 7.59 -0.92 5.12
C VAL A 95 8.86 -0.43 5.82
N ARG A 96 8.82 -0.27 7.15
CA ARG A 96 9.99 0.14 7.92
C ARG A 96 11.14 -0.85 7.77
N ALA A 97 10.87 -2.14 7.96
CA ALA A 97 11.85 -3.20 7.82
C ALA A 97 12.44 -3.27 6.40
N TRP A 98 11.62 -3.10 5.37
CA TRP A 98 12.08 -3.01 3.98
C TRP A 98 13.01 -1.81 3.76
N ARG A 99 12.67 -0.62 4.26
CA ARG A 99 13.52 0.58 4.13
C ARG A 99 14.87 0.38 4.82
N GLU A 100 14.87 -0.22 6.02
CA GLU A 100 16.09 -0.54 6.76
C GLU A 100 16.95 -1.57 6.01
N ASN A 101 16.34 -2.63 5.46
CA ASN A 101 17.04 -3.61 4.65
C ASN A 101 17.62 -2.99 3.37
N ARG A 102 16.83 -2.18 2.66
CA ARG A 102 17.26 -1.49 1.45
C ARG A 102 18.47 -0.58 1.70
N ARG A 103 18.43 0.20 2.78
CA ARG A 103 19.56 1.05 3.20
C ARG A 103 20.84 0.24 3.42
N SER A 104 20.72 -1.04 3.80
CA SER A 104 21.87 -1.93 3.99
C SER A 104 22.34 -2.61 2.71
N VAL A 105 21.48 -2.76 1.68
CA VAL A 105 21.76 -3.53 0.46
C VAL A 105 22.15 -2.62 -0.71
N GLU A 106 21.52 -1.46 -0.85
CA GLU A 106 21.84 -0.45 -1.87
C GLU A 106 22.46 0.78 -1.22
N SER A 107 23.55 1.28 -1.81
CA SER A 107 24.11 2.59 -1.46
C SER A 107 23.17 3.69 -1.95
N GLY A 108 22.22 4.08 -1.11
CA GLY A 108 21.26 5.15 -1.37
C GLY A 108 20.34 5.39 -0.18
N GLU A 109 19.73 6.58 -0.13
CA GLU A 109 18.66 6.85 0.83
C GLU A 109 17.40 6.12 0.36
N PRO A 110 16.79 5.23 1.18
CA PRO A 110 15.55 4.56 0.79
C PRO A 110 14.45 5.60 0.60
N PRO A 111 13.59 5.45 -0.43
CA PRO A 111 12.53 6.41 -0.69
C PRO A 111 11.66 6.60 0.56
N GLU A 112 11.15 7.81 0.76
CA GLU A 112 10.14 8.02 1.77
C GLU A 112 8.87 7.26 1.39
N VAL A 113 8.26 6.60 2.37
CA VAL A 113 7.06 5.79 2.15
C VAL A 113 6.04 6.22 3.19
N GLU A 114 4.86 6.61 2.73
CA GLU A 114 3.73 7.01 3.56
C GLU A 114 2.69 5.88 3.55
N VAL A 115 2.14 5.56 4.73
CA VAL A 115 1.12 4.51 4.87
C VAL A 115 -0.14 5.14 5.44
N THR A 116 -1.18 5.22 4.63
CA THR A 116 -2.46 5.84 4.99
C THR A 116 -3.60 4.83 4.91
N PRO A 117 -4.56 4.87 5.85
CA PRO A 117 -5.82 4.15 5.66
C PRO A 117 -6.55 4.71 4.43
N GLU A 118 -6.92 3.84 3.49
CA GLU A 118 -7.80 4.13 2.37
C GLU A 118 -9.16 3.50 2.69
N GLY A 119 -9.98 4.22 3.42
CA GLY A 119 -11.37 3.87 3.69
C GLY A 119 -12.24 5.06 3.35
N ASP A 120 -13.37 4.83 2.69
CA ASP A 120 -14.38 5.85 2.45
C ASP A 120 -14.93 6.30 3.80
N GLY A 121 -14.32 7.34 4.35
CA GLY A 121 -14.78 8.08 5.51
C GLY A 121 -15.50 9.33 5.04
N ARG A 122 -16.68 9.16 4.42
CA ARG A 122 -17.67 10.24 4.38
C ARG A 122 -19.11 9.76 4.29
#